data_AF-A0A522BRG9-F1
#
_entry.id   AF-A0A522BRG9-F1
#
_cell.length_a   1.000
_cell.length_b   1.000
_cell.length_c   1.000
_cell.angle_alpha   90.00
_cell.angle_beta   90.00
_cell.angle_gamma   90.00
#
_symmetry.space_group_name_H-M   'P 1'
#
loop_
_entity.id
_entity.type
_entity.pdbx_description
1 polymer ?
#
loop_
_entity_poly.entity_id
_entity_poly.type
_entity_poly.pdbx_seq_one_letter_code
_entity_poly.pdbx_strand_id
1 'polypeptide(L)'
;MAAAAGLLAQIEADVLSDAPLAAALRKCVALGGQTGSPDLREWATRELRGYPLAELPDYRKIPCPLYIDAIVGNSHQKGLQISPRDLAPLMLPWVPDGP
;
A
#
# COMPACT_ATOMS: atom_id res chain seq x y z
N MET A 1 -11.11 19.45 23.16
CA MET A 1 -9.75 19.80 22.69
C MET A 1 -8.62 19.14 23.49
N ALA A 2 -8.70 18.94 24.82
CA ALA A 2 -7.61 18.32 25.59
C ALA A 2 -7.26 16.86 25.20
N ALA A 3 -8.26 16.06 24.79
CA ALA A 3 -8.04 14.66 24.40
C ALA A 3 -7.27 14.49 23.07
N ALA A 4 -7.45 15.41 22.11
CA ALA A 4 -6.78 15.36 20.81
C ALA A 4 -5.27 15.64 20.92
N ALA A 5 -4.88 16.56 21.81
CA ALA A 5 -3.47 16.80 22.14
C ALA A 5 -2.81 15.56 22.76
N GLY A 6 -3.55 14.81 23.59
CA GLY A 6 -3.07 13.53 24.14
C GLY A 6 -2.90 12.44 23.08
N LEU A 7 -3.79 12.38 22.08
CA LEU A 7 -3.67 11.44 20.97
C LEU A 7 -2.44 11.71 20.10
N LEU A 8 -2.14 12.98 19.82
CA LEU A 8 -0.96 13.33 19.03
C LEU A 8 0.33 12.86 19.70
N ALA A 9 0.50 13.15 21.00
CA ALA A 9 1.64 12.67 21.78
C ALA A 9 1.74 11.14 21.82
N GLN A 10 0.61 10.44 21.86
CA GLN A 10 0.57 8.97 21.80
C GLN A 10 0.93 8.40 20.43
N ILE A 11 0.65 9.11 19.34
CA ILE A 11 1.05 8.71 17.98
C ILE A 11 2.55 8.92 17.83
N GLU A 12 3.09 10.05 18.29
CA GLU A 12 4.53 10.32 18.28
C GLU A 12 5.30 9.26 19.09
N ALA A 13 4.81 8.90 20.27
CA ALA A 13 5.40 7.85 21.09
C ALA A 13 5.35 6.47 20.40
N ASP A 14 4.25 6.12 19.72
CA ASP A 14 4.14 4.86 18.97
C ASP A 14 5.17 4.78 17.83
N VAL A 15 5.36 5.89 17.09
CA VAL A 15 6.32 5.96 15.99
C VAL A 15 7.75 5.81 16.51
N LEU A 16 8.09 6.48 17.62
CA LEU A 16 9.42 6.41 18.22
C LEU A 16 9.73 5.06 18.89
N SER A 17 8.70 4.31 19.28
CA SER A 17 8.84 3.01 19.94
C SER A 17 8.69 1.80 19.00
N ASP A 18 8.57 2.03 17.69
CA ASP A 18 8.32 1.00 16.67
C ASP A 18 7.07 0.14 17.01
N ALA A 19 6.05 0.79 17.57
CA ALA A 19 4.79 0.13 17.85
C ALA A 19 4.14 -0.35 16.53
N PRO A 20 3.30 -1.41 16.57
CA PRO A 20 2.64 -1.91 15.37
C PRO A 20 1.89 -0.79 14.63
N LEU A 21 2.14 -0.62 13.33
CA LEU A 21 1.53 0.44 12.50
C LEU A 21 0.00 0.52 12.66
N ALA A 22 -0.66 -0.62 12.79
CA ALA A 22 -2.10 -0.71 13.00
C ALA A 22 -2.58 -0.04 14.30
N ALA A 23 -1.75 0.04 15.34
CA ALA A 23 -2.06 0.76 16.57
C ALA A 23 -2.05 2.28 16.34
N ALA A 24 -0.99 2.80 15.70
CA ALA A 24 -0.88 4.21 15.33
C ALA A 24 -2.01 4.65 14.38
N LEU A 25 -2.34 3.85 13.36
CA LEU A 25 -3.43 4.15 12.42
C LEU A 25 -4.81 4.22 13.11
N ARG A 26 -5.08 3.35 14.09
CA ARG A 26 -6.32 3.43 14.89
C ARG A 26 -6.41 4.73 15.70
N LYS A 27 -5.28 5.22 16.22
CA LYS A 27 -5.22 6.55 16.87
C LYS A 27 -5.46 7.67 15.87
N CYS A 28 -4.94 7.58 14.64
CA CYS A 28 -5.24 8.54 13.57
C CYS A 28 -6.73 8.58 13.20
N VAL A 29 -7.41 7.42 13.14
CA VAL A 29 -8.87 7.35 12.94
C VAL A 29 -9.61 8.09 14.07
N ALA A 30 -9.22 7.84 15.33
CA ALA A 30 -9.80 8.51 16.49
C ALA A 30 -9.53 10.03 16.47
N LEU A 31 -8.31 10.42 16.09
CA LEU A 31 -7.90 11.82 15.97
C LEU A 31 -8.74 12.54 14.91
N GLY A 32 -8.91 11.96 13.71
CA GLY A 32 -9.76 12.52 12.66
C GLY A 32 -11.22 12.69 13.10
N GLY A 33 -11.75 11.73 13.89
CA GLY A 33 -13.07 11.86 14.51
C GLY A 33 -13.17 13.00 15.51
N GLN A 34 -12.12 13.24 16.32
CA GLN A 34 -12.10 14.31 17.33
C GLN A 34 -11.84 15.70 16.74
N THR A 35 -11.08 15.80 15.66
CA THR A 35 -10.79 17.07 14.99
C THR A 35 -11.84 17.44 13.95
N GLY A 36 -12.77 16.52 13.64
CA GLY A 36 -13.75 16.71 12.57
C GLY A 36 -13.11 16.68 11.19
N SER A 37 -11.95 16.03 11.03
CA SER A 37 -11.27 15.85 9.75
C SER A 37 -11.74 14.54 9.09
N PRO A 38 -12.69 14.59 8.13
CA PRO A 38 -13.14 13.39 7.42
C PRO A 38 -11.99 12.76 6.62
N ASP A 39 -11.15 13.58 5.98
CA ASP A 39 -10.02 13.13 5.16
C ASP A 39 -9.04 12.28 5.97
N LEU A 40 -8.63 12.73 7.16
CA LEU A 40 -7.73 11.98 8.03
C LEU A 40 -8.34 10.66 8.48
N ARG A 41 -9.62 10.68 8.86
CA ARG A 41 -10.35 9.50 9.30
C ARG A 41 -10.47 8.48 8.17
N GLU A 42 -10.83 8.94 6.97
CA GLU A 42 -11.01 8.10 5.80
C GLU A 42 -9.68 7.51 5.32
N TRP A 43 -8.65 8.34 5.18
CA TRP A 43 -7.29 7.89 4.84
C TRP A 43 -6.81 6.82 5.81
N ALA A 44 -6.82 7.09 7.13
CA ALA A 44 -6.33 6.13 8.12
C ALA A 44 -7.15 4.83 8.14
N THR A 45 -8.45 4.91 7.81
CA THR A 45 -9.30 3.73 7.68
C THR A 45 -8.90 2.88 6.47
N ARG A 46 -8.66 3.51 5.32
CA ARG A 46 -8.21 2.84 4.09
C ARG A 46 -6.81 2.23 4.26
N GLU A 47 -5.90 2.93 4.94
CA GLU A 47 -4.58 2.37 5.27
C GLU A 47 -4.66 1.13 6.17
N LEU A 48 -5.59 1.14 7.13
CA LEU A 48 -5.74 0.04 8.09
C LEU A 48 -6.46 -1.19 7.48
N ARG A 49 -7.45 -0.95 6.61
CA ARG A 49 -8.35 -1.98 6.09
C ARG A 49 -8.08 -2.38 4.64
N GLY A 50 -7.17 -1.66 3.98
CA GLY A 50 -6.89 -1.80 2.56
C GLY A 50 -7.71 -0.85 1.71
N TYR A 51 -7.21 -0.66 0.49
CA TYR A 51 -7.85 0.11 -0.57
C TYR A 51 -8.50 -0.85 -1.58
N PRO A 52 -9.63 -0.48 -2.19
CA PRO A 52 -10.03 -1.12 -3.43
C PRO A 52 -9.00 -0.81 -4.52
N LEU A 53 -8.74 -1.76 -5.43
CA LEU A 53 -7.73 -1.63 -6.49
C LEU A 53 -7.86 -0.33 -7.30
N ALA A 54 -9.10 0.07 -7.61
CA ALA A 54 -9.40 1.26 -8.42
C ALA A 54 -9.09 2.60 -7.71
N GLU A 55 -8.89 2.61 -6.39
CA GLU A 55 -8.69 3.84 -5.61
C GLU A 55 -7.35 3.87 -4.88
N LEU A 56 -6.35 3.14 -5.39
CA LEU A 56 -5.01 3.16 -4.81
C LEU A 56 -4.37 4.55 -4.98
N PRO A 57 -3.95 5.21 -3.90
CA PRO A 57 -3.22 6.47 -4.00
C PRO A 57 -1.83 6.23 -4.62
N ASP A 58 -1.26 7.24 -5.28
CA ASP A 58 -0.02 7.08 -6.05
C ASP A 58 1.15 6.57 -5.21
N TYR A 59 1.25 6.97 -3.94
CA TYR A 59 2.29 6.46 -3.04
C TYR A 59 2.11 4.98 -2.64
N ARG A 60 0.95 4.37 -2.91
CA ARG A 60 0.71 2.92 -2.77
C ARG A 60 0.94 2.16 -4.08
N LYS A 61 1.20 2.85 -5.19
CA LYS A 61 1.56 2.23 -6.47
C LYS A 61 3.06 2.00 -6.50
N ILE A 62 3.47 0.73 -6.47
CA ILE A 62 4.88 0.34 -6.55
C ILE A 62 5.14 -0.15 -7.98
N PRO A 63 6.04 0.50 -8.74
CA PRO A 63 6.44 -0.01 -10.05
C PRO A 63 7.11 -1.38 -9.87
N CYS A 64 6.45 -2.43 -10.35
CA CYS A 64 6.92 -3.80 -10.23
C CYS A 64 7.24 -4.35 -11.64
N PRO A 65 8.50 -4.24 -12.11
CA PRO A 65 8.90 -4.89 -13.35
C PRO A 65 8.76 -6.41 -13.23
N LEU A 66 8.23 -7.02 -14.28
CA LEU A 66 8.07 -8.47 -14.37
C LEU A 66 9.35 -9.10 -14.92
N TYR A 67 9.78 -10.20 -14.31
CA TYR A 67 10.95 -10.96 -14.75
C TYR A 67 10.61 -12.44 -14.88
N ILE A 68 11.21 -13.09 -15.87
CA ILE A 68 11.09 -14.54 -16.09
C ILE A 68 12.45 -15.18 -16.34
N ASP A 69 12.54 -16.46 -16.02
CA ASP A 69 13.55 -17.36 -16.56
C ASP A 69 12.93 -18.09 -17.75
N ALA A 70 13.58 -18.03 -18.91
CA ALA A 70 13.02 -18.50 -20.18
C ALA A 70 14.04 -19.28 -21.01
N ILE A 71 13.53 -20.15 -21.87
CA ILE A 71 14.31 -20.75 -22.95
C ILE A 71 14.05 -19.93 -24.21
N VAL A 72 15.08 -19.27 -24.73
CA VAL A 72 15.03 -18.45 -25.95
C VAL A 72 15.89 -19.13 -27.00
N GLY A 73 15.26 -19.76 -28.00
CA GLY A 73 15.94 -20.65 -28.94
C GLY A 73 16.59 -21.83 -28.21
N ASN A 74 17.90 -22.02 -28.39
CA ASN A 74 18.68 -23.06 -27.70
C ASN A 74 19.34 -22.57 -26.40
N SER A 75 19.02 -21.36 -25.93
CA SER A 75 19.66 -20.74 -24.76
C SER A 75 18.69 -20.63 -23.58
N HIS A 76 19.18 -20.92 -22.37
CA HIS A 76 18.46 -20.63 -21.12
C HIS A 76 18.87 -19.25 -20.63
N GLN A 77 17.94 -18.32 -20.60
CA GLN A 77 18.14 -16.96 -20.11
C GLN A 77 17.43 -16.78 -18.77
N LYS A 78 18.11 -16.14 -17.82
CA LYS A 78 17.57 -15.85 -16.49
C LYS A 78 17.36 -14.37 -16.31
N GLY A 79 16.30 -14.00 -15.59
CA GLY A 79 16.01 -12.61 -15.26
C GLY A 79 15.72 -11.73 -16.49
N LEU A 80 15.06 -12.29 -17.50
CA LEU A 80 14.58 -11.50 -18.63
C LEU A 80 13.42 -10.62 -18.18
N GLN A 81 13.55 -9.30 -18.31
CA GLN A 81 12.45 -8.38 -18.05
C GLN A 81 11.41 -8.49 -19.16
N ILE A 82 10.15 -8.63 -18.78
CA ILE A 82 9.02 -8.71 -19.71
C ILE A 82 7.95 -7.66 -19.36
N SER A 83 7.08 -7.38 -20.32
CA SER A 83 5.88 -6.59 -20.12
C SER A 83 4.66 -7.50 -19.87
N PRO A 84 3.59 -6.99 -19.24
CA PRO A 84 2.32 -7.72 -19.15
C PRO A 84 1.77 -8.19 -20.50
N ARG A 85 2.16 -7.54 -21.61
CA ARG A 85 1.73 -7.92 -22.97
C ARG A 85 2.40 -9.19 -23.49
N ASP A 86 3.54 -9.56 -22.90
CA ASP A 86 4.28 -10.77 -23.27
C ASP A 86 3.74 -12.02 -22.54
N LEU A 87 2.79 -11.83 -21.62
CA LEU A 87 2.19 -12.92 -20.86
C LEU A 87 1.08 -13.61 -21.63
N ALA A 88 0.97 -14.92 -21.42
CA ALA A 88 -0.16 -15.69 -21.93
C ALA A 88 -1.49 -15.16 -21.34
N PRO A 89 -2.60 -15.15 -22.10
CA PRO A 89 -3.87 -14.59 -21.63
C PRO A 89 -4.38 -15.17 -20.31
N LEU A 90 -4.09 -16.44 -20.02
CA LEU A 90 -4.46 -17.09 -18.75
C LEU A 90 -3.75 -16.51 -17.52
N MET A 91 -2.61 -15.85 -17.72
CA MET A 91 -1.81 -15.26 -16.65
C MET A 91 -2.20 -13.81 -16.37
N LEU A 92 -2.88 -13.13 -17.30
CA LEU A 92 -3.32 -11.74 -17.15
C LEU A 92 -4.13 -11.48 -15.86
N PRO A 93 -5.06 -12.36 -15.40
CA PRO A 93 -5.82 -12.12 -14.17
C PRO A 93 -4.96 -12.08 -12.89
N TRP A 94 -3.73 -12.59 -12.96
CA TRP A 94 -2.80 -12.65 -11.82
C TRP A 94 -1.76 -11.53 -11.85
N VAL A 95 -1.78 -10.70 -12.89
CA VAL A 95 -0.87 -9.57 -13.05
C VAL A 95 -1.59 -8.34 -12.51
N PRO A 96 -1.02 -7.63 -11.52
CA PRO A 96 -1.56 -6.35 -11.12
C PRO A 96 -1.62 -5.42 -12.33
N ASP A 97 -2.74 -4.73 -12.52
CA ASP A 97 -2.84 -3.73 -13.58
C ASP A 97 -1.68 -2.74 -13.42
N GLY A 98 -0.87 -2.62 -14.48
CA GLY A 98 0.25 -1.67 -14.51
C GLY A 98 -0.26 -0.23 -14.48
N PRO A 99 0.60 0.75 -14.16
CA PRO A 99 0.26 2.17 -14.33
C PRO A 99 -0.08 2.51 -15.79
#